data_AF-A0A9D4NEL0-F1
#
_entry.id   AF-A0A9D4NEL0-F1
#
_cell.length_a   1.000
_cell.length_b   1.000
_cell.length_c   1.000
_cell.angle_alpha   90.00
_cell.angle_beta   90.00
_cell.angle_gamma   90.00
#
_symmetry.space_group_name_H-M   'P 1'
#
loop_
_entity.id
_entity.type
_entity.pdbx_description
1 polymer ?
#
loop_
_entity_poly.entity_id
_entity_poly.type
_entity_poly.pdbx_seq_one_letter_code
_entity_poly.pdbx_strand_id
1 'polypeptide(L)'
;MCHIQESRHMKMCRIHGPNHVKMCHIQESRHIKMCRIKEPRDVKMCHIQEPRDVKMYHIKEPRHVKMCHIQEPRHVKMCHIQEPRHVKMCHIQEARHVKMYHIKEPRHVKICHTQEARHVKMCHIQEPRHVKICHIQEPRHMKMCHIQEPRHVKICRIQEPRHMKMCHIQEPRDVKMCHIQEPRHMKMCHIQEPRHVKICHIQEPRHMKMCHIQEPRHVKICHIQEPRHMKMCHIQEPRDVKMCHIQDPRHVKMCHIQEPCHMKMYHIQEPRHVKMCHIQEARHVKMCHIQEARHVNM
;
A
#
# COMPACT_ATOMS: atom_id res chain seq x y z
N MET A 1 -29.05 2.14 17.78
CA MET A 1 -28.87 2.87 16.51
C MET A 1 -28.47 4.28 16.90
N CYS A 2 -27.41 4.85 16.34
CA CYS A 2 -27.03 6.25 16.62
C CYS A 2 -27.14 7.02 15.30
N HIS A 3 -28.02 8.01 15.27
CA HIS A 3 -28.20 8.88 14.11
C HIS A 3 -28.02 10.32 14.57
N ILE A 4 -27.10 11.04 13.93
CA ILE A 4 -26.86 12.46 14.16
C ILE A 4 -27.08 13.14 12.80
N GLN A 5 -28.18 13.87 12.64
CA GLN A 5 -28.59 14.49 11.37
C GLN A 5 -27.88 15.81 11.10
N GLU A 6 -27.85 16.74 12.06
CA GLU A 6 -27.19 18.03 11.88
C GLU A 6 -26.51 18.50 13.17
N SER A 7 -25.23 18.85 13.08
CA SER A 7 -24.51 19.51 14.18
C SER A 7 -23.37 20.37 13.65
N ARG A 8 -23.37 21.68 13.94
CA ARG A 8 -22.22 22.54 13.58
C ARG A 8 -20.93 22.08 14.24
N HIS A 9 -20.99 21.57 15.48
CA HIS A 9 -19.84 21.12 16.25
C HIS A 9 -20.18 19.89 17.10
N MET A 10 -19.75 18.71 16.65
CA MET A 10 -19.82 17.50 17.45
C MET A 10 -18.57 17.38 18.32
N LYS A 11 -18.68 17.81 19.59
CA LYS A 11 -17.58 17.67 20.57
C LYS A 11 -17.23 16.21 20.82
N MET A 12 -18.24 15.35 20.93
CA MET A 12 -18.05 13.95 21.29
C MET A 12 -19.25 13.10 20.90
N CYS A 13 -19.02 12.03 20.15
CA CYS A 13 -19.93 10.88 20.02
C CYS A 13 -19.27 9.69 20.70
N ARG A 14 -19.94 9.10 21.69
CA ARG A 14 -19.46 7.92 22.43
C ARG A 14 -20.50 6.83 22.35
N ILE A 15 -20.12 5.69 21.78
CA ILE A 15 -20.92 4.47 21.80
C ILE A 15 -20.15 3.46 22.67
N HIS A 16 -20.68 3.16 23.85
CA HIS A 16 -20.14 2.17 24.79
C HIS A 16 -21.16 1.05 24.96
N GLY A 17 -20.72 -0.21 24.86
CA GLY A 17 -21.51 -1.34 25.35
C GLY A 17 -22.70 -1.88 24.53
N PRO A 18 -23.05 -1.48 23.29
CA PRO A 18 -24.00 -2.28 22.53
C PRO A 18 -23.29 -3.52 21.95
N ASN A 19 -23.83 -4.71 22.22
CA ASN A 19 -23.40 -5.94 21.54
C ASN A 19 -23.38 -5.75 20.00
N HIS A 20 -24.29 -4.93 19.43
CA HIS A 20 -24.36 -4.69 17.99
C HIS A 20 -24.62 -3.21 17.66
N VAL A 21 -23.64 -2.53 17.06
CA VAL A 21 -23.82 -1.23 16.38
C VAL A 21 -24.37 -1.49 14.99
N LYS A 22 -25.71 -1.49 14.86
CA LYS A 22 -26.38 -1.66 13.56
C LYS A 22 -26.05 -0.51 12.59
N MET A 23 -26.06 0.72 13.09
CA MET A 23 -25.79 1.92 12.31
C MET A 23 -25.33 3.04 13.23
N CYS A 24 -24.22 3.68 12.85
CA CYS A 24 -23.79 4.98 13.32
C CYS A 24 -23.70 5.89 12.09
N HIS A 25 -24.67 6.76 11.92
CA HIS A 25 -24.72 7.71 10.80
C HIS A 25 -24.52 9.12 11.33
N ILE A 26 -23.47 9.79 10.85
CA ILE A 26 -23.19 11.19 11.18
C ILE A 26 -23.24 11.96 9.87
N GLN A 27 -24.32 12.70 9.68
CA GLN A 27 -24.55 13.56 8.54
C GLN A 27 -24.23 15.02 8.92
N GLU A 28 -23.71 15.79 7.96
CA GLU A 28 -23.58 17.25 8.00
C GLU A 28 -22.89 17.86 9.23
N SER A 29 -22.11 17.06 9.95
CA SER A 29 -21.37 17.53 11.11
C SER A 29 -20.09 18.23 10.68
N ARG A 30 -20.11 19.57 10.64
CA ARG A 30 -18.96 20.36 10.15
C ARG A 30 -17.68 20.02 10.90
N HIS A 31 -17.71 19.92 12.23
CA HIS A 31 -16.52 19.60 13.02
C HIS A 31 -16.77 18.46 14.00
N ILE A 32 -16.12 17.32 13.76
CA ILE A 32 -16.12 16.13 14.61
C ILE A 32 -14.82 16.13 15.40
N LYS A 33 -14.88 16.49 16.69
CA LYS A 33 -13.70 16.46 17.56
C LYS A 33 -13.34 15.02 17.97
N MET A 34 -14.34 14.21 18.32
CA MET A 34 -14.12 12.82 18.73
C MET A 34 -15.36 11.98 18.43
N CYS A 35 -15.18 10.88 17.71
CA CYS A 35 -16.15 9.80 17.61
C CYS A 35 -15.46 8.52 18.10
N ARG A 36 -15.98 7.90 19.16
CA ARG A 36 -15.38 6.73 19.78
C ARG A 36 -16.41 5.62 19.97
N ILE A 37 -16.12 4.47 19.40
CA ILE A 37 -16.88 3.23 19.60
C ILE A 37 -15.95 2.27 20.35
N LYS A 38 -16.30 1.89 21.58
CA LYS A 38 -15.51 0.96 22.38
C LYS A 38 -16.22 -0.38 22.53
N GLU A 39 -15.48 -1.47 22.35
CA GLU A 39 -15.91 -2.84 22.62
C GLU A 39 -17.25 -3.27 21.97
N PRO A 40 -17.57 -2.87 20.72
CA PRO A 40 -18.76 -3.42 20.07
C PRO A 40 -18.50 -4.89 19.68
N ARG A 41 -19.46 -5.82 19.83
CA ARG A 41 -19.25 -7.14 19.18
C ARG A 41 -19.28 -6.95 17.66
N ASP A 42 -20.31 -6.31 17.13
CA ASP A 42 -20.44 -6.05 15.71
C ASP A 42 -20.72 -4.59 15.37
N VAL A 43 -20.01 -4.05 14.39
CA VAL A 43 -20.27 -2.76 13.74
C VAL A 43 -20.69 -3.04 12.30
N LYS A 44 -22.00 -2.98 12.03
CA LYS A 44 -22.54 -3.23 10.68
C LYS A 44 -22.26 -2.06 9.74
N MET A 45 -22.47 -0.83 10.19
CA MET A 45 -22.25 0.36 9.39
C MET A 45 -21.87 1.54 10.30
N CYS A 46 -20.75 2.16 9.98
CA CYS A 46 -20.41 3.49 10.45
C CYS A 46 -20.11 4.35 9.24
N HIS A 47 -20.89 5.42 9.06
CA HIS A 47 -20.76 6.30 7.91
C HIS A 47 -20.77 7.74 8.40
N ILE A 48 -19.75 8.48 7.99
CA ILE A 48 -19.62 9.92 8.20
C ILE A 48 -19.65 10.56 6.82
N GLN A 49 -20.66 11.38 6.56
CA GLN A 49 -20.84 12.05 5.28
C GLN A 49 -20.57 13.55 5.42
N GLU A 50 -19.79 14.08 4.48
CA GLU A 50 -19.49 15.51 4.31
C GLU A 50 -19.00 16.26 5.57
N PRO A 51 -18.12 15.69 6.42
CA PRO A 51 -17.57 16.45 7.53
C PRO A 51 -16.55 17.49 7.00
N ARG A 52 -16.51 18.71 7.53
CA ARG A 52 -15.37 19.59 7.23
C ARG A 52 -14.12 19.03 7.90
N ASP A 53 -14.17 18.76 9.21
CA ASP A 53 -13.03 18.26 9.97
C ASP A 53 -13.40 17.06 10.86
N VAL A 54 -12.63 15.97 10.74
CA VAL A 54 -12.64 14.83 11.67
C VAL A 54 -11.29 14.78 12.39
N LYS A 55 -11.27 15.20 13.66
CA LYS A 55 -10.04 15.19 14.47
C LYS A 55 -9.67 13.79 14.93
N MET A 56 -10.64 13.01 15.40
CA MET A 56 -10.41 11.65 15.89
C MET A 56 -11.65 10.78 15.65
N TYR A 57 -11.46 9.71 14.89
CA TYR A 57 -12.40 8.62 14.76
C TYR A 57 -11.72 7.34 15.27
N HIS A 58 -12.29 6.67 16.26
CA HIS A 58 -11.68 5.50 16.88
C HIS A 58 -12.70 4.39 17.16
N ILE A 59 -12.43 3.21 16.60
CA ILE A 59 -13.10 1.96 16.97
C ILE A 59 -12.08 1.07 17.70
N LYS A 60 -12.36 0.68 18.94
CA LYS A 60 -11.48 -0.19 19.75
C LYS A 60 -12.12 -1.55 19.99
N GLU A 61 -11.38 -2.62 19.76
CA GLU A 61 -11.72 -4.02 20.06
C GLU A 61 -13.05 -4.53 19.44
N PRO A 62 -13.38 -4.24 18.16
CA PRO A 62 -14.57 -4.81 17.56
C PRO A 62 -14.37 -6.30 17.19
N ARG A 63 -15.36 -7.19 17.35
CA ARG A 63 -15.25 -8.52 16.72
C ARG A 63 -15.41 -8.39 15.20
N HIS A 64 -16.43 -7.69 14.71
CA HIS A 64 -16.62 -7.47 13.27
C HIS A 64 -16.90 -6.00 12.96
N VAL A 65 -16.21 -5.47 11.95
CA VAL A 65 -16.54 -4.20 11.29
C VAL A 65 -16.89 -4.52 9.84
N LYS A 66 -18.18 -4.45 9.49
CA LYS A 66 -18.64 -4.74 8.13
C LYS A 66 -18.34 -3.56 7.19
N MET A 67 -18.61 -2.33 7.63
CA MET A 67 -18.37 -1.12 6.84
C MET A 67 -18.05 0.06 7.75
N CYS A 68 -16.94 0.73 7.47
CA CYS A 68 -16.56 2.01 8.05
C CYS A 68 -16.18 2.97 6.92
N HIS A 69 -17.00 4.01 6.69
CA HIS A 69 -16.88 4.91 5.55
C HIS A 69 -16.83 6.37 6.01
N ILE A 70 -15.85 7.12 5.51
CA ILE A 70 -15.80 8.59 5.63
C ILE A 70 -15.79 9.16 4.22
N GLN A 71 -16.85 9.87 3.85
CA GLN A 71 -17.06 10.41 2.52
C GLN A 71 -16.89 11.93 2.52
N GLU A 72 -16.15 12.44 1.52
CA GLU A 72 -15.96 13.87 1.26
C GLU A 72 -15.45 14.72 2.45
N PRO A 73 -14.51 14.24 3.29
CA PRO A 73 -13.98 15.07 4.37
C PRO A 73 -13.03 16.15 3.83
N ARG A 74 -13.08 17.39 4.34
CA ARG A 74 -11.97 18.33 4.07
C ARG A 74 -10.70 17.91 4.81
N HIS A 75 -10.78 17.60 6.10
CA HIS A 75 -9.62 17.14 6.87
C HIS A 75 -9.96 15.95 7.77
N VAL A 76 -9.17 14.88 7.69
CA VAL A 76 -9.16 13.77 8.65
C VAL A 76 -7.79 13.74 9.32
N LYS A 77 -7.73 14.06 10.61
CA LYS A 77 -6.48 14.05 11.36
C LYS A 77 -6.10 12.62 11.78
N MET A 78 -7.05 11.84 12.27
CA MET A 78 -6.81 10.47 12.73
C MET A 78 -8.06 9.62 12.60
N CYS A 79 -7.95 8.51 11.86
CA CYS A 79 -8.92 7.43 11.81
C CYS A 79 -8.22 6.14 12.23
N HIS A 80 -8.69 5.51 13.31
CA HIS A 80 -8.04 4.37 13.96
C HIS A 80 -9.03 3.24 14.19
N ILE A 81 -8.67 2.01 13.80
CA ILE A 81 -9.37 0.79 14.16
C ILE A 81 -8.37 -0.14 14.85
N GLN A 82 -8.55 -0.37 16.15
CA GLN A 82 -7.64 -1.15 16.97
C GLN A 82 -8.20 -2.55 17.26
N GLU A 83 -7.37 -3.58 17.08
CA GLU A 83 -7.63 -4.98 17.44
C GLU A 83 -8.95 -5.57 16.89
N PRO A 84 -9.34 -5.31 15.62
CA PRO A 84 -10.55 -5.92 15.08
C PRO A 84 -10.32 -7.41 14.77
N ARG A 85 -11.27 -8.32 15.07
CA ARG A 85 -11.15 -9.69 14.52
C ARG A 85 -11.34 -9.68 13.00
N HIS A 86 -12.36 -8.97 12.49
CA HIS A 86 -12.61 -8.89 11.05
C HIS A 86 -13.01 -7.47 10.64
N VAL A 87 -12.35 -6.94 9.60
CA VAL A 87 -12.75 -5.72 8.88
C VAL A 87 -13.09 -6.11 7.45
N LYS A 88 -14.37 -6.02 7.06
CA LYS A 88 -14.78 -6.33 5.69
C LYS A 88 -14.47 -5.18 4.73
N MET A 89 -14.79 -3.96 5.12
CA MET A 89 -14.55 -2.78 4.30
C MET A 89 -14.28 -1.57 5.17
N CYS A 90 -13.20 -0.87 4.89
CA CYS A 90 -12.97 0.46 5.43
C CYS A 90 -12.45 1.39 4.33
N HIS A 91 -13.08 2.56 4.21
CA HIS A 91 -12.91 3.44 3.06
C HIS A 91 -12.90 4.92 3.49
N ILE A 92 -11.99 5.68 2.89
CA ILE A 92 -12.02 7.15 2.87
C ILE A 92 -12.07 7.58 1.40
N GLN A 93 -13.12 8.34 1.05
CA GLN A 93 -13.36 8.82 -0.32
C GLN A 93 -13.24 10.34 -0.37
N GLU A 94 -12.65 10.87 -1.45
CA GLU A 94 -12.70 12.30 -1.83
C GLU A 94 -12.20 13.27 -0.74
N ALA A 95 -11.19 12.85 0.02
CA ALA A 95 -10.64 13.65 1.09
C ALA A 95 -9.67 14.74 0.58
N ARG A 96 -9.75 15.98 1.09
CA ARG A 96 -8.66 16.96 0.80
C ARG A 96 -7.37 16.62 1.55
N HIS A 97 -7.46 16.30 2.84
CA HIS A 97 -6.28 15.95 3.65
C HIS A 97 -6.59 14.80 4.61
N VAL A 98 -5.79 13.72 4.53
CA VAL A 98 -5.78 12.62 5.50
C VAL A 98 -4.39 12.57 6.14
N LYS A 99 -4.29 12.90 7.43
CA LYS A 99 -3.01 12.86 8.13
C LYS A 99 -2.62 11.44 8.55
N MET A 100 -3.56 10.67 9.09
CA MET A 100 -3.29 9.31 9.55
C MET A 100 -4.54 8.44 9.44
N TYR A 101 -4.38 7.32 8.77
CA TYR A 101 -5.32 6.22 8.73
C TYR A 101 -4.60 4.95 9.19
N HIS A 102 -5.10 4.30 10.24
CA HIS A 102 -4.41 3.18 10.87
C HIS A 102 -5.38 2.05 11.26
N ILE A 103 -5.04 0.83 10.85
CA ILE A 103 -5.65 -0.40 11.36
C ILE A 103 -4.55 -1.21 12.07
N LYS A 104 -4.69 -1.42 13.38
CA LYS A 104 -3.71 -2.13 14.21
C LYS A 104 -4.20 -3.52 14.61
N GLU A 105 -3.35 -4.54 14.47
CA GLU A 105 -3.59 -5.92 14.91
C GLU A 105 -4.91 -6.57 14.42
N PRO A 106 -5.31 -6.41 13.13
CA PRO A 106 -6.51 -7.08 12.65
C PRO A 106 -6.25 -8.58 12.40
N ARG A 107 -7.18 -9.49 12.75
CA ARG A 107 -7.03 -10.87 12.25
C ARG A 107 -7.27 -10.93 10.73
N HIS A 108 -8.29 -10.26 10.23
CA HIS A 108 -8.57 -10.22 8.78
C HIS A 108 -9.03 -8.84 8.33
N VAL A 109 -8.39 -8.31 7.27
CA VAL A 109 -8.86 -7.14 6.52
C VAL A 109 -9.18 -7.59 5.10
N LYS A 110 -10.45 -7.51 4.69
CA LYS A 110 -10.86 -7.90 3.33
C LYS A 110 -10.57 -6.77 2.34
N ILE A 111 -11.01 -5.55 2.62
CA ILE A 111 -10.80 -4.38 1.75
C ILE A 111 -10.48 -3.16 2.62
N CYS A 112 -9.34 -2.54 2.33
CA CYS A 112 -8.98 -1.21 2.79
C CYS A 112 -8.72 -0.35 1.57
N HIS A 113 -9.46 0.75 1.43
CA HIS A 113 -9.41 1.61 0.24
C HIS A 113 -9.23 3.08 0.62
N THR A 114 -8.48 3.81 -0.20
CA THR A 114 -8.41 5.28 -0.15
C THR A 114 -8.45 5.79 -1.58
N GLN A 115 -9.46 6.59 -1.90
CA GLN A 115 -9.72 7.07 -3.26
C GLN A 115 -9.72 8.59 -3.30
N GLU A 116 -9.13 9.16 -4.35
CA GLU A 116 -9.22 10.59 -4.71
C GLU A 116 -8.79 11.56 -3.60
N ALA A 117 -7.87 11.13 -2.75
CA ALA A 117 -7.35 11.98 -1.69
C ALA A 117 -6.30 12.98 -2.23
N ARG A 118 -6.45 14.29 -1.98
CA ARG A 118 -5.43 15.26 -2.43
C ARG A 118 -4.11 15.05 -1.69
N HIS A 119 -4.15 14.88 -0.36
CA HIS A 119 -2.95 14.63 0.44
C HIS A 119 -3.18 13.53 1.46
N VAL A 120 -2.39 12.46 1.39
CA VAL A 120 -2.33 11.39 2.40
C VAL A 120 -0.94 11.35 3.01
N LYS A 121 -0.83 11.70 4.29
CA LYS A 121 0.48 11.67 4.97
C LYS A 121 0.86 10.25 5.38
N MET A 122 -0.07 9.46 5.90
CA MET A 122 0.22 8.09 6.37
C MET A 122 -1.02 7.20 6.27
N CYS A 123 -0.88 6.06 5.60
CA CYS A 123 -1.80 4.93 5.63
C CYS A 123 -1.02 3.71 6.15
N HIS A 124 -1.48 3.12 7.25
CA HIS A 124 -0.75 2.07 7.97
C HIS A 124 -1.67 0.90 8.33
N ILE A 125 -1.23 -0.33 8.03
CA ILE A 125 -1.84 -1.58 8.50
C ILE A 125 -0.75 -2.37 9.22
N GLN A 126 -0.86 -2.51 10.53
CA GLN A 126 0.15 -3.14 11.38
C GLN A 126 -0.30 -4.53 11.87
N GLU A 127 0.60 -5.51 11.79
CA GLU A 127 0.42 -6.87 12.32
C GLU A 127 -0.87 -7.59 11.89
N PRO A 128 -1.32 -7.49 10.61
CA PRO A 128 -2.50 -8.22 10.18
C PRO A 128 -2.19 -9.71 10.01
N ARG A 129 -3.07 -10.64 10.45
CA ARG A 129 -2.91 -12.04 10.01
C ARG A 129 -3.16 -12.17 8.51
N HIS A 130 -4.19 -11.49 7.98
CA HIS A 130 -4.49 -11.53 6.55
C HIS A 130 -4.99 -10.17 6.04
N VAL A 131 -4.41 -9.70 4.94
CA VAL A 131 -4.93 -8.59 4.13
C VAL A 131 -5.27 -9.12 2.74
N LYS A 132 -6.56 -9.11 2.37
CA LYS A 132 -6.97 -9.58 1.04
C LYS A 132 -6.73 -8.51 -0.03
N ILE A 133 -7.17 -7.29 0.19
CA ILE A 133 -7.01 -6.17 -0.75
C ILE A 133 -6.70 -4.90 0.03
N CYS A 134 -5.57 -4.27 -0.28
CA CYS A 134 -5.28 -2.88 0.03
C CYS A 134 -5.18 -2.12 -1.30
N HIS A 135 -6.00 -1.09 -1.46
CA HIS A 135 -6.08 -0.31 -2.70
C HIS A 135 -5.93 1.19 -2.40
N ILE A 136 -5.11 1.86 -3.18
CA ILE A 136 -4.95 3.32 -3.15
C ILE A 136 -5.05 3.82 -4.58
N GLN A 137 -6.03 4.68 -4.84
CA GLN A 137 -6.34 5.16 -6.19
C GLN A 137 -6.27 6.69 -6.25
N GLU A 138 -5.56 7.20 -7.25
CA GLU A 138 -5.50 8.62 -7.63
C GLU A 138 -5.12 9.62 -6.51
N PRO A 139 -4.20 9.31 -5.56
CA PRO A 139 -3.76 10.32 -4.62
C PRO A 139 -2.89 11.37 -5.35
N ARG A 140 -3.16 12.67 -5.14
CA ARG A 140 -2.24 13.70 -5.68
C ARG A 140 -0.89 13.63 -4.97
N HIS A 141 -0.88 13.53 -3.64
CA HIS A 141 0.34 13.40 -2.86
C HIS A 141 0.16 12.34 -1.77
N MET A 142 1.03 11.33 -1.78
CA MET A 142 1.13 10.34 -0.73
C MET A 142 2.54 10.31 -0.15
N LYS A 143 2.67 10.56 1.16
CA LYS A 143 3.98 10.53 1.81
C LYS A 143 4.37 9.08 2.16
N MET A 144 3.49 8.30 2.80
CA MET A 144 3.84 6.95 3.28
C MET A 144 2.64 6.00 3.22
N CYS A 145 2.84 4.83 2.60
CA CYS A 145 1.99 3.66 2.69
C CYS A 145 2.77 2.50 3.31
N HIS A 146 2.30 1.93 4.41
CA HIS A 146 2.96 0.83 5.13
C HIS A 146 2.01 -0.32 5.42
N ILE A 147 2.46 -1.53 5.10
CA ILE A 147 1.90 -2.78 5.61
C ILE A 147 3.05 -3.51 6.33
N GLN A 148 2.98 -3.59 7.66
CA GLN A 148 4.05 -4.15 8.50
C GLN A 148 3.63 -5.48 9.12
N GLU A 149 4.55 -6.44 9.10
CA GLU A 149 4.41 -7.78 9.70
C GLU A 149 3.13 -8.57 9.31
N PRO A 150 2.66 -8.53 8.05
CA PRO A 150 1.50 -9.32 7.69
C PRO A 150 1.86 -10.81 7.59
N ARG A 151 1.01 -11.74 8.07
CA ARG A 151 1.23 -13.15 7.68
C ARG A 151 0.97 -13.33 6.19
N HIS A 152 -0.14 -12.80 5.66
CA HIS A 152 -0.41 -12.88 4.22
C HIS A 152 -1.01 -11.58 3.67
N VAL A 153 -0.46 -11.12 2.54
CA VAL A 153 -1.03 -10.05 1.70
C VAL A 153 -1.38 -10.64 0.34
N LYS A 154 -2.66 -10.68 -0.01
CA LYS A 154 -3.09 -11.22 -1.30
C LYS A 154 -2.89 -10.20 -2.43
N ILE A 155 -3.35 -8.97 -2.25
CA ILE A 155 -3.28 -7.91 -3.26
C ILE A 155 -2.98 -6.57 -2.57
N CYS A 156 -1.91 -5.92 -3.00
CA CYS A 156 -1.64 -4.51 -2.75
C CYS A 156 -1.61 -3.78 -4.10
N ARG A 157 -2.50 -2.79 -4.30
CA ARG A 157 -2.62 -2.01 -5.54
C ARG A 157 -2.49 -0.52 -5.27
N ILE A 158 -1.62 0.13 -6.02
CA ILE A 158 -1.49 1.58 -6.04
C ILE A 158 -1.62 2.02 -7.50
N GLN A 159 -2.63 2.83 -7.81
CA GLN A 159 -2.94 3.28 -9.17
C GLN A 159 -2.89 4.81 -9.24
N GLU A 160 -2.20 5.30 -10.28
CA GLU A 160 -2.15 6.72 -10.67
C GLU A 160 -1.74 7.74 -9.58
N PRO A 161 -0.79 7.47 -8.67
CA PRO A 161 -0.32 8.49 -7.75
C PRO A 161 0.46 9.57 -8.50
N ARG A 162 0.14 10.86 -8.33
CA ARG A 162 0.98 11.92 -8.91
C ARG A 162 2.33 12.00 -8.20
N HIS A 163 2.35 11.99 -6.88
CA HIS A 163 3.58 11.96 -6.10
C HIS A 163 3.49 10.96 -4.96
N MET A 164 4.36 9.96 -4.95
CA MET A 164 4.51 9.00 -3.86
C MET A 164 5.94 9.03 -3.33
N LYS A 165 6.09 9.35 -2.04
CA LYS A 165 7.42 9.35 -1.41
C LYS A 165 7.86 7.93 -1.03
N MET A 166 7.04 7.15 -0.31
CA MET A 166 7.43 5.81 0.17
C MET A 166 6.25 4.84 0.16
N CYS A 167 6.48 3.64 -0.39
CA CYS A 167 5.65 2.45 -0.24
C CYS A 167 6.48 1.34 0.39
N HIS A 168 6.03 0.78 1.51
CA HIS A 168 6.73 -0.29 2.23
C HIS A 168 5.79 -1.47 2.55
N ILE A 169 6.25 -2.67 2.23
CA ILE A 169 5.74 -3.93 2.79
C ILE A 169 6.92 -4.58 3.53
N GLN A 170 6.85 -4.65 4.86
CA GLN A 170 7.95 -5.13 5.70
C GLN A 170 7.57 -6.43 6.41
N GLU A 171 8.51 -7.38 6.41
CA GLU A 171 8.43 -8.69 7.06
C GLU A 171 7.15 -9.52 6.74
N PRO A 172 6.65 -9.54 5.49
CA PRO A 172 5.52 -10.39 5.17
C PRO A 172 5.95 -11.87 5.14
N ARG A 173 5.13 -12.81 5.65
CA ARG A 173 5.39 -14.23 5.28
C ARG A 173 5.13 -14.41 3.78
N ASP A 174 3.94 -14.06 3.31
CA ASP A 174 3.60 -14.19 1.88
C ASP A 174 2.97 -12.92 1.30
N VAL A 175 3.49 -12.48 0.15
CA VAL A 175 2.90 -11.47 -0.73
C VAL A 175 2.55 -12.12 -2.07
N LYS A 176 1.25 -12.23 -2.39
CA LYS A 176 0.82 -12.83 -3.65
C LYS A 176 0.98 -11.85 -4.82
N MET A 177 0.47 -10.64 -4.72
CA MET A 177 0.53 -9.63 -5.78
C MET A 177 0.73 -8.23 -5.19
N CYS A 178 1.76 -7.53 -5.67
CA CYS A 178 1.96 -6.10 -5.49
C CYS A 178 1.96 -5.45 -6.88
N HIS A 179 1.06 -4.49 -7.10
CA HIS A 179 0.94 -3.76 -8.37
C HIS A 179 1.02 -2.26 -8.11
N ILE A 180 1.89 -1.59 -8.86
CA ILE A 180 2.00 -0.13 -8.93
C ILE A 180 1.83 0.25 -10.40
N GLN A 181 0.80 1.02 -10.73
CA GLN A 181 0.48 1.42 -12.11
C GLN A 181 0.49 2.94 -12.24
N GLU A 182 1.15 3.42 -13.30
CA GLU A 182 1.20 4.82 -13.73
C GLU A 182 1.60 5.87 -12.68
N PRO A 183 2.59 5.62 -11.79
CA PRO A 183 3.07 6.67 -10.89
C PRO A 183 3.81 7.76 -11.69
N ARG A 184 3.43 9.04 -11.52
CA ARG A 184 4.20 10.14 -12.14
C ARG A 184 5.56 10.31 -11.46
N HIS A 185 5.58 10.36 -10.14
CA HIS A 185 6.82 10.44 -9.36
C HIS A 185 6.77 9.49 -8.16
N MET A 186 7.65 8.49 -8.15
CA MET A 186 7.84 7.59 -7.03
C MET A 186 9.28 7.66 -6.53
N LYS A 187 9.47 8.05 -5.27
CA LYS A 187 10.82 8.11 -4.68
C LYS A 187 11.30 6.72 -4.27
N MET A 188 10.52 5.96 -3.51
CA MET A 188 10.94 4.64 -3.00
C MET A 188 9.77 3.65 -2.95
N CYS A 189 10.03 2.44 -3.42
CA CYS A 189 9.20 1.25 -3.19
C CYS A 189 10.08 0.13 -2.61
N HIS A 190 9.70 -0.37 -1.43
CA HIS A 190 10.46 -1.41 -0.71
C HIS A 190 9.57 -2.59 -0.34
N ILE A 191 10.07 -3.79 -0.62
CA ILE A 191 9.60 -5.04 -0.02
C ILE A 191 10.79 -5.63 0.73
N GLN A 192 10.73 -5.68 2.06
CA GLN A 192 11.85 -6.12 2.91
C GLN A 192 11.51 -7.42 3.65
N GLU A 193 12.46 -8.35 3.66
CA GLU A 193 12.42 -9.63 4.37
C GLU A 193 11.18 -10.51 4.09
N PRO A 194 10.66 -10.61 2.85
CA PRO A 194 9.54 -11.48 2.58
C PRO A 194 9.98 -12.96 2.56
N ARG A 195 9.20 -13.90 3.12
CA ARG A 195 9.46 -15.33 2.83
C ARG A 195 9.12 -15.67 1.38
N HIS A 196 7.96 -15.22 0.88
CA HIS A 196 7.59 -15.43 -0.52
C HIS A 196 6.96 -14.19 -1.14
N VAL A 197 7.48 -13.78 -2.30
CA VAL A 197 6.84 -12.82 -3.21
C VAL A 197 6.51 -13.54 -4.51
N LYS A 198 5.22 -13.73 -4.80
CA LYS A 198 4.83 -14.38 -6.07
C LYS A 198 4.96 -13.42 -7.25
N ILE A 199 4.41 -12.22 -7.14
CA ILE A 199 4.37 -11.27 -8.26
C ILE A 199 4.53 -9.84 -7.72
N CYS A 200 5.52 -9.13 -8.26
CA CYS A 200 5.67 -7.68 -8.12
C CYS A 200 5.66 -7.06 -9.53
N HIS A 201 4.70 -6.17 -9.79
CA HIS A 201 4.54 -5.48 -11.07
C HIS A 201 4.56 -3.97 -10.90
N ILE A 202 5.39 -3.30 -11.70
CA ILE A 202 5.45 -1.86 -11.81
C ILE A 202 5.26 -1.51 -13.28
N GLN A 203 4.18 -0.81 -13.63
CA GLN A 203 3.85 -0.45 -15.02
C GLN A 203 3.86 1.06 -15.21
N GLU A 204 4.48 1.49 -16.30
CA GLU A 204 4.52 2.88 -16.80
C GLU A 204 4.95 3.97 -15.79
N PRO A 205 5.98 3.76 -14.94
CA PRO A 205 6.44 4.82 -14.07
C PRO A 205 7.14 5.93 -14.88
N ARG A 206 6.71 7.19 -14.72
CA ARG A 206 7.42 8.32 -15.38
C ARG A 206 8.77 8.59 -14.73
N HIS A 207 8.81 8.69 -13.40
CA HIS A 207 10.05 8.86 -12.64
C HIS A 207 10.05 7.98 -11.40
N MET A 208 10.96 7.00 -11.37
CA MET A 208 11.22 6.15 -10.23
C MET A 208 12.66 6.32 -9.74
N LYS A 209 12.84 6.74 -8.49
CA LYS A 209 14.20 6.85 -7.93
C LYS A 209 14.72 5.48 -7.49
N MET A 210 13.98 4.72 -6.68
CA MET A 210 14.45 3.44 -6.14
C MET A 210 13.30 2.42 -6.03
N CYS A 211 13.58 1.20 -6.48
CA CYS A 211 12.78 0.00 -6.21
C CYS A 211 13.69 -1.08 -5.62
N HIS A 212 13.40 -1.53 -4.39
CA HIS A 212 14.21 -2.52 -3.68
C HIS A 212 13.35 -3.71 -3.23
N ILE A 213 13.87 -4.91 -3.47
CA ILE A 213 13.44 -6.15 -2.81
C ILE A 213 14.66 -6.68 -2.05
N GLN A 214 14.61 -6.69 -0.72
CA GLN A 214 15.74 -7.04 0.13
C GLN A 214 15.47 -8.32 0.92
N GLU A 215 16.44 -9.23 0.94
CA GLU A 215 16.45 -10.50 1.68
C GLU A 215 15.21 -11.40 1.47
N PRO A 216 14.67 -11.55 0.23
CA PRO A 216 13.56 -12.46 0.02
C PRO A 216 14.05 -13.92 0.04
N ARG A 217 13.30 -14.85 0.68
CA ARG A 217 13.61 -16.28 0.46
C ARG A 217 13.26 -16.69 -0.98
N HIS A 218 12.07 -16.34 -1.47
CA HIS A 218 11.69 -16.65 -2.86
C HIS A 218 10.98 -15.48 -3.54
N VAL A 219 11.43 -15.12 -4.74
CA VAL A 219 10.76 -14.20 -5.67
C VAL A 219 10.44 -14.95 -6.95
N LYS A 220 9.15 -15.13 -7.26
CA LYS A 220 8.76 -15.84 -8.50
C LYS A 220 8.83 -14.91 -9.72
N ILE A 221 8.24 -13.72 -9.67
CA ILE A 221 8.23 -12.76 -10.77
C ILE A 221 8.38 -11.33 -10.21
N CYS A 222 9.39 -10.62 -10.71
CA CYS A 222 9.50 -9.17 -10.62
C CYS A 222 9.50 -8.61 -12.05
N HIS A 223 8.56 -7.73 -12.39
CA HIS A 223 8.45 -7.22 -13.75
C HIS A 223 8.15 -5.71 -13.75
N ILE A 224 8.96 -4.98 -14.50
CA ILE A 224 8.91 -3.53 -14.65
C ILE A 224 8.72 -3.23 -16.13
N GLN A 225 7.61 -2.59 -16.48
CA GLN A 225 7.24 -2.33 -17.88
C GLN A 225 7.24 -0.83 -18.16
N GLU A 226 7.84 -0.43 -19.28
CA GLU A 226 7.85 0.92 -19.85
C GLU A 226 8.28 2.07 -18.89
N PRO A 227 9.32 1.91 -18.06
CA PRO A 227 9.77 3.00 -17.22
C PRO A 227 10.45 4.10 -18.06
N ARG A 228 10.00 5.36 -17.91
CA ARG A 228 10.66 6.50 -18.61
C ARG A 228 12.00 6.86 -17.99
N HIS A 229 12.06 6.97 -16.66
CA HIS A 229 13.29 7.25 -15.92
C HIS A 229 13.34 6.45 -14.63
N MET A 230 14.29 5.52 -14.55
CA MET A 230 14.58 4.72 -13.37
C MET A 230 16.02 4.93 -12.94
N LYS A 231 16.24 5.38 -11.69
CA LYS A 231 17.61 5.55 -11.17
C LYS A 231 18.21 4.23 -10.67
N MET A 232 17.47 3.47 -9.87
CA MET A 232 17.95 2.22 -9.26
C MET A 232 16.83 1.19 -9.16
N CYS A 233 17.13 -0.05 -9.56
CA CYS A 233 16.36 -1.24 -9.24
C CYS A 233 17.30 -2.30 -8.65
N HIS A 234 17.03 -2.73 -7.42
CA HIS A 234 17.87 -3.66 -6.68
C HIS A 234 17.07 -4.85 -6.16
N ILE A 235 17.63 -6.04 -6.32
CA ILE A 235 17.24 -7.25 -5.58
C ILE A 235 18.48 -7.73 -4.84
N GLN A 236 18.48 -7.67 -3.50
CA GLN A 236 19.64 -7.98 -2.66
C GLN A 236 19.39 -9.24 -1.84
N GLU A 237 20.39 -10.13 -1.79
CA GLU A 237 20.43 -11.36 -1.00
C GLU A 237 19.20 -12.28 -1.17
N PRO A 238 18.67 -12.50 -2.39
CA PRO A 238 17.59 -13.45 -2.55
C PRO A 238 18.12 -14.89 -2.47
N ARG A 239 17.40 -15.81 -1.80
CA ARG A 239 17.74 -17.24 -1.97
C ARG A 239 17.40 -17.69 -3.40
N ASP A 240 16.14 -17.51 -3.82
CA ASP A 240 15.69 -17.92 -5.16
C ASP A 240 14.94 -16.81 -5.90
N VAL A 241 15.37 -16.50 -7.13
CA VAL A 241 14.66 -15.62 -8.07
C VAL A 241 14.35 -16.40 -9.35
N LYS A 242 13.06 -16.63 -9.65
CA LYS A 242 12.67 -17.31 -10.89
C LYS A 242 12.74 -16.38 -12.10
N MET A 243 12.23 -15.16 -12.02
CA MET A 243 12.21 -14.23 -13.14
C MET A 243 12.28 -12.78 -12.66
N CYS A 244 13.21 -12.03 -13.24
CA CYS A 244 13.27 -10.58 -13.15
C CYS A 244 13.34 -10.02 -14.57
N HIS A 245 12.37 -9.19 -14.95
CA HIS A 245 12.24 -8.69 -16.32
C HIS A 245 11.98 -7.17 -16.33
N ILE A 246 12.75 -6.43 -17.13
CA ILE A 246 12.53 -5.00 -17.39
C ILE A 246 12.28 -4.84 -18.88
N GLN A 247 11.11 -4.36 -19.27
CA GLN A 247 10.67 -4.21 -20.66
C GLN A 247 10.55 -2.74 -21.05
N ASP A 248 11.04 -2.39 -22.24
CA ASP A 248 10.94 -1.07 -22.88
C ASP A 248 11.38 0.14 -22.03
N PRO A 249 12.49 0.06 -21.26
CA PRO A 249 12.93 1.20 -20.47
C PRO A 249 13.54 2.29 -21.35
N ARG A 250 13.17 3.56 -21.13
CA ARG A 250 13.85 4.69 -21.81
C ARG A 250 15.20 5.04 -21.17
N HIS A 251 15.25 5.15 -19.85
CA HIS A 251 16.49 5.45 -19.12
C HIS A 251 16.55 4.66 -17.81
N VAL A 252 17.54 3.76 -17.69
CA VAL A 252 17.86 3.05 -16.45
C VAL A 252 19.30 3.38 -16.08
N LYS A 253 19.51 4.01 -14.91
CA LYS A 253 20.88 4.32 -14.46
C LYS A 253 21.58 3.08 -13.89
N MET A 254 20.89 2.29 -13.07
CA MET A 254 21.47 1.11 -12.43
C MET A 254 20.39 0.05 -12.23
N CYS A 255 20.67 -1.17 -12.67
CA CYS A 255 19.93 -2.35 -12.25
C CYS A 255 20.93 -3.39 -11.71
N HIS A 256 20.67 -3.88 -10.50
CA HIS A 256 21.62 -4.73 -9.80
C HIS A 256 20.91 -5.85 -9.05
N ILE A 257 21.47 -7.05 -9.16
CA ILE A 257 21.09 -8.20 -8.34
C ILE A 257 22.35 -8.66 -7.61
N GLN A 258 22.31 -8.62 -6.28
CA GLN A 258 23.47 -8.90 -5.44
C GLN A 258 23.22 -10.17 -4.64
N GLU A 259 24.20 -11.07 -4.64
CA GLU A 259 24.26 -12.30 -3.84
C GLU A 259 23.04 -13.26 -4.00
N PRO A 260 22.53 -13.53 -5.22
CA PRO A 260 21.49 -14.54 -5.37
C PRO A 260 22.07 -15.96 -5.23
N CYS A 261 21.42 -16.83 -4.44
CA CYS A 261 21.80 -18.25 -4.43
C CYS A 261 21.39 -18.94 -5.75
N HIS A 262 20.14 -18.77 -6.18
CA HIS A 262 19.66 -19.25 -7.47
C HIS A 262 18.88 -18.20 -8.24
N MET A 263 19.25 -18.02 -9.50
CA MET A 263 18.55 -17.18 -10.45
C MET A 263 18.27 -17.94 -11.74
N LYS A 264 16.99 -18.04 -12.15
CA LYS A 264 16.65 -18.70 -13.41
C LYS A 264 16.75 -17.76 -14.61
N MET A 265 16.09 -16.61 -14.56
CA MET A 265 16.06 -15.67 -15.69
C MET A 265 16.18 -14.22 -15.23
N TYR A 266 17.15 -13.52 -15.79
CA TYR A 266 17.24 -12.06 -15.79
C TYR A 266 17.16 -11.55 -17.22
N HIS A 267 16.29 -10.58 -17.47
CA HIS A 267 16.13 -10.02 -18.81
C HIS A 267 15.88 -8.52 -18.78
N ILE A 268 16.61 -7.77 -19.60
CA ILE A 268 16.24 -6.41 -20.00
C ILE A 268 15.97 -6.43 -21.51
N GLN A 269 14.77 -6.04 -21.91
CA GLN A 269 14.35 -6.02 -23.32
C GLN A 269 14.14 -4.59 -23.80
N GLU A 270 14.67 -4.31 -25.00
CA GLU A 270 14.46 -3.06 -25.76
C GLU A 270 14.81 -1.76 -25.00
N PRO A 271 15.94 -1.69 -24.25
CA PRO A 271 16.30 -0.45 -23.59
C PRO A 271 16.83 0.61 -24.56
N ARG A 272 16.45 1.87 -24.35
CA ARG A 272 17.10 3.00 -25.05
C ARG A 272 18.45 3.35 -24.44
N HIS A 273 18.51 3.53 -23.11
CA HIS A 273 19.73 3.86 -22.39
C HIS A 273 19.83 3.09 -21.06
N VAL A 274 20.88 2.27 -20.92
CA VAL A 274 21.26 1.63 -19.64
C VAL A 274 22.70 1.99 -19.31
N LYS A 275 22.92 2.55 -18.11
CA LYS A 275 24.28 2.95 -17.68
C LYS A 275 25.06 1.87 -16.94
N MET A 276 24.38 0.95 -16.25
CA MET A 276 25.01 -0.12 -15.49
C MET A 276 24.00 -1.23 -15.24
N CYS A 277 24.39 -2.47 -15.53
CA CYS A 277 23.60 -3.66 -15.29
C CYS A 277 24.53 -4.78 -14.81
N HIS A 278 24.37 -5.24 -13.57
CA HIS A 278 25.30 -6.20 -12.98
C HIS A 278 24.59 -7.24 -12.09
N ILE A 279 24.97 -8.51 -12.22
CA ILE A 279 24.65 -9.57 -11.25
C ILE A 279 25.94 -9.92 -10.50
N GLN A 280 26.02 -9.61 -9.21
CA GLN A 280 27.23 -9.84 -8.39
C GLN A 280 27.06 -11.06 -7.49
N GLU A 281 28.10 -11.88 -7.39
CA GLU A 281 28.22 -12.97 -6.42
C GLU A 281 27.07 -13.99 -6.47
N ALA A 282 26.66 -14.36 -7.69
CA ALA A 282 25.65 -15.38 -7.89
C ALA A 282 26.26 -16.79 -7.86
N ARG A 283 25.63 -17.73 -7.14
CA ARG A 283 26.07 -19.14 -7.18
C ARG A 283 25.59 -19.85 -8.46
N HIS A 284 24.31 -19.69 -8.80
CA HIS A 284 23.72 -20.34 -9.96
C HIS A 284 22.84 -19.37 -10.76
N VAL A 285 23.25 -19.04 -11.98
CA VAL A 285 22.48 -18.25 -12.94
C VAL A 285 22.24 -19.10 -14.19
N LYS A 286 20.97 -19.35 -14.56
CA LYS A 286 20.67 -20.13 -15.77
C LYS A 286 20.67 -19.29 -17.05
N MET A 287 20.13 -18.08 -17.00
CA MET A 287 19.99 -17.21 -18.17
C MET A 287 20.01 -15.74 -17.74
N CYS A 288 20.92 -14.97 -18.33
CA CYS A 288 21.01 -13.53 -18.22
C CYS A 288 21.14 -12.96 -19.63
N HIS A 289 20.24 -12.06 -20.04
CA HIS A 289 20.26 -11.52 -21.39
C HIS A 289 19.81 -10.06 -21.41
N ILE A 290 20.46 -9.26 -22.25
CA ILE A 290 20.04 -7.90 -22.60
C ILE A 290 19.78 -7.92 -24.10
N GLN A 291 18.51 -7.78 -24.51
CA GLN A 291 18.12 -7.81 -25.92
C GLN A 291 17.87 -6.39 -26.43
N GLU A 292 18.47 -6.07 -27.58
CA GLU A 292 18.23 -4.85 -28.36
C GLU A 292 18.41 -3.54 -27.59
N ALA A 293 19.67 -3.21 -27.29
CA ALA A 293 20.02 -1.94 -26.66
C ALA A 293 20.61 -0.95 -27.65
N ARG A 294 20.16 0.31 -27.62
CA ARG A 294 20.78 1.38 -28.43
C ARG A 294 22.12 1.84 -27.86
N HIS A 295 22.20 1.98 -26.53
CA HIS A 295 23.43 2.32 -25.82
C HIS A 295 23.49 1.63 -24.46
N VAL A 296 24.56 0.85 -24.24
CA VAL A 296 24.90 0.22 -22.96
C VAL A 296 26.31 0.67 -22.61
N ASN A 297 26.48 1.30 -21.46
CA ASN A 297 27.80 1.40 -20.83
C ASN A 297 27.87 0.23 -19.84
N MET A 298 28.81 -0.69 -20.05
CA MET A 298 29.10 -1.78 -19.10
C MET A 298 30.06 -1.29 -18.03
#